data_AF-A0A6I5CET0-F1
#
_entry.id   AF-A0A6I5CET0-F1
#
_cell.length_a   1.000
_cell.length_b   1.000
_cell.length_c   1.000
_cell.angle_alpha   90.00
_cell.angle_beta   90.00
_cell.angle_gamma   90.00
#
_symmetry.space_group_name_H-M   'P 1'
#
loop_
_entity.id
_entity.type
_entity.pdbx_description
1 polymer ?
#
loop_
_entity_poly.entity_id
_entity_poly.type
_entity_poly.pdbx_seq_one_letter_code
_entity_poly.pdbx_strand_id
1 'polypeptide(L)'
;EGPVTATTAHGNLRVGEVVRGSVRLETSYGAIEVGVREGTAAWLDAHSDSGQVRNRLASSDAPAETEEAVEIHARTRYGSIDVLRARP
;
A
#
# COMPACT_ATOMS: atom_id res chain seq x y z
N GLU A 1 1.78 3.32 18.02
CA GLU A 1 1.88 3.50 16.56
C GLU A 1 0.47 3.71 16.02
N GLY A 2 0.29 4.61 15.06
CA GLY A 2 -1.01 5.12 14.66
C GLY A 2 -1.24 5.04 13.16
N PRO A 3 -2.50 5.21 12.71
CA PRO A 3 -2.86 5.14 11.29
C PRO A 3 -2.14 6.23 10.49
N VAL A 4 -1.52 5.86 9.37
CA VAL A 4 -0.92 6.81 8.43
C VAL A 4 -1.99 7.22 7.43
N THR A 5 -2.31 8.50 7.35
CA THR A 5 -3.22 9.03 6.33
C THR A 5 -2.53 10.12 5.54
N ALA A 6 -2.49 9.97 4.22
CA ALA A 6 -1.97 10.98 3.33
C ALA A 6 -2.92 11.17 2.14
N THR A 7 -3.29 12.42 1.90
CA THR A 7 -4.16 12.81 0.78
C THR A 7 -3.47 13.90 -0.01
N THR A 8 -3.43 13.76 -1.33
CA THR A 8 -2.91 14.79 -2.23
C THR A 8 -3.79 14.94 -3.46
N ALA A 9 -3.88 16.14 -4.03
CA ALA A 9 -4.60 16.34 -5.29
C ALA A 9 -3.70 15.96 -6.48
N HIS A 10 -2.44 16.37 -6.44
CA HIS A 10 -1.47 16.14 -7.51
C HIS A 10 -0.12 15.80 -6.90
N GLY A 11 0.41 14.64 -7.26
CA GLY A 11 1.69 14.17 -6.77
C GLY A 11 1.70 12.69 -6.46
N ASN A 12 2.91 12.17 -6.36
CA ASN A 12 3.20 10.80 -6.00
C ASN A 12 3.23 10.63 -4.47
N LEU A 13 2.57 9.58 -3.98
CA LEU A 13 2.60 9.18 -2.58
C LEU A 13 3.48 7.95 -2.45
N ARG A 14 4.45 8.00 -1.55
CA ARG A 14 5.34 6.86 -1.29
C ARG A 14 5.41 6.57 0.19
N VAL A 15 5.19 5.30 0.54
CA VAL A 15 5.38 4.78 1.89
C VAL A 15 6.52 3.78 1.85
N GLY A 16 7.59 4.07 2.59
CA GLY A 16 8.84 3.31 2.54
C GLY A 16 8.73 1.90 3.12
N GLU A 17 8.26 1.79 4.35
CA GLU A 17 8.06 0.51 5.04
C GLU A 17 6.86 0.61 5.99
N VAL A 18 6.03 -0.42 6.00
CA VAL A 18 4.96 -0.60 6.98
C VAL A 18 5.06 -1.99 7.57
N VAL A 19 5.07 -2.03 8.91
CA VAL A 19 5.23 -3.27 9.69
C VAL A 19 3.91 -3.71 10.32
N ARG A 20 3.08 -2.74 10.75
CA ARG A 20 1.74 -2.99 11.32
C ARG A 20 0.88 -1.72 11.31
N GLY A 21 -0.43 -1.90 11.45
CA GLY A 21 -1.41 -0.80 11.55
C GLY A 21 -2.13 -0.53 10.24
N SER A 22 -2.63 0.70 10.04
CA SER A 22 -3.40 1.03 8.84
C SER A 22 -2.83 2.24 8.09
N VAL A 23 -2.82 2.15 6.77
CA VAL A 23 -2.25 3.12 5.85
C VAL A 23 -3.30 3.48 4.83
N ARG A 24 -3.70 4.75 4.79
CA ARG A 24 -4.68 5.29 3.86
C ARG A 24 -4.03 6.36 3.00
N LEU A 25 -3.97 6.09 1.70
CA LEU A 25 -3.35 6.93 0.69
C LEU A 25 -4.41 7.28 -0.35
N GLU A 26 -4.65 8.56 -0.54
CA GLU A 26 -5.58 9.05 -1.55
C GLU A 26 -4.90 10.08 -2.45
N THR A 27 -4.95 9.88 -3.76
CA THR A 27 -4.47 10.85 -4.74
C THR A 27 -5.44 11.05 -5.89
N SER A 28 -5.59 12.26 -6.40
CA SER A 28 -6.39 12.48 -7.62
C SER A 28 -5.56 12.25 -8.89
N TYR A 29 -4.30 12.65 -8.89
CA TYR A 29 -3.38 12.46 -10.01
C TYR A 29 -1.98 12.13 -9.51
N GLY A 30 -1.52 10.92 -9.77
CA GLY A 30 -0.19 10.48 -9.37
C GLY A 30 -0.10 8.98 -9.07
N ALA A 31 1.13 8.52 -8.88
CA ALA A 31 1.40 7.14 -8.51
C ALA A 31 1.42 6.98 -6.98
N ILE A 32 0.94 5.83 -6.50
CA ILE A 32 1.02 5.43 -5.10
C ILE A 32 1.98 4.25 -5.01
N GLU A 33 3.01 4.36 -4.17
CA GLU A 33 3.94 3.28 -3.89
C GLU A 33 3.90 2.92 -2.39
N VAL A 34 3.71 1.63 -2.09
CA VAL A 34 3.68 1.14 -0.70
C VAL A 34 4.62 -0.03 -0.50
N GLY A 35 5.58 0.14 0.41
CA GLY A 35 6.47 -0.91 0.89
C GLY A 35 5.93 -1.59 2.15
N VAL A 36 5.77 -2.91 2.12
CA VAL A 36 5.38 -3.71 3.30
C VAL A 36 6.54 -4.59 3.75
N ARG A 37 6.82 -4.62 5.05
CA ARG A 37 7.87 -5.46 5.61
C ARG A 37 7.63 -6.94 5.29
N GLU A 38 8.70 -7.68 5.03
CA GLU A 38 8.62 -9.14 4.89
C GLU A 38 8.16 -9.81 6.18
N GLY A 39 7.34 -10.86 6.07
CA GLY A 39 6.76 -11.55 7.23
C GLY A 39 5.45 -10.95 7.75
N THR A 40 5.11 -9.69 7.46
CA THR A 40 3.84 -9.09 7.89
C THR A 40 2.67 -9.51 6.99
N ALA A 41 1.49 -9.72 7.59
CA ALA A 41 0.21 -9.89 6.93
C ALA A 41 -0.28 -8.58 6.30
N ALA A 42 -0.50 -8.54 4.98
CA ALA A 42 -0.92 -7.32 4.28
C ALA A 42 -2.31 -7.45 3.68
N TRP A 43 -3.25 -6.65 4.18
CA TRP A 43 -4.55 -6.42 3.56
C TRP A 43 -4.42 -5.25 2.59
N LEU A 44 -4.69 -5.49 1.31
CA LEU A 44 -4.57 -4.48 0.26
C LEU A 44 -5.94 -4.17 -0.35
N ASP A 45 -6.41 -2.95 -0.13
CA ASP A 45 -7.52 -2.32 -0.83
C ASP A 45 -6.96 -1.24 -1.76
N ALA A 46 -6.70 -1.61 -3.02
CA ALA A 46 -6.17 -0.69 -4.01
C ALA A 46 -7.20 -0.46 -5.13
N HIS A 47 -7.60 0.79 -5.33
CA HIS A 47 -8.57 1.18 -6.34
C HIS A 47 -8.03 2.32 -7.19
N SER A 48 -7.94 2.08 -8.50
CA SER A 48 -7.56 3.08 -9.49
C SER A 48 -8.69 3.25 -10.50
N ASP A 49 -9.18 4.48 -10.68
CA ASP A 49 -10.25 4.78 -11.65
C ASP A 49 -9.70 4.71 -13.09
N SER A 50 -8.57 5.38 -13.35
CA SER A 50 -7.85 5.40 -14.63
C SER A 50 -6.36 5.13 -14.42
N GLY A 51 -5.97 3.86 -14.52
CA GLY A 51 -4.57 3.46 -14.36
C GLY A 51 -4.36 1.96 -14.16
N GLN A 52 -3.31 1.59 -13.44
CA GLN A 52 -2.94 0.19 -13.20
C GLN A 52 -2.62 -0.04 -11.72
N VAL A 53 -3.14 -1.14 -11.18
CA VAL A 53 -2.76 -1.63 -9.85
C VAL A 53 -1.78 -2.79 -10.03
N ARG A 54 -0.55 -2.61 -9.56
CA ARG A 54 0.55 -3.56 -9.59
C ARG A 54 0.83 -4.04 -8.18
N ASN A 55 0.28 -5.20 -7.86
CA ASN A 55 0.64 -5.90 -6.64
C ASN A 55 1.85 -6.79 -6.90
N ARG A 56 3.00 -6.43 -6.31
CA ARG A 56 4.23 -7.23 -6.28
C ARG A 56 4.54 -7.76 -4.87
N LEU A 57 3.58 -7.73 -3.95
CA LEU A 57 3.61 -8.66 -2.82
C LEU A 57 3.55 -10.04 -3.45
N ALA A 58 4.63 -10.82 -3.37
CA ALA A 58 4.60 -12.20 -3.85
C ALA A 58 3.34 -12.87 -3.31
N SER A 59 2.49 -13.42 -4.19
CA SER A 59 1.33 -14.23 -3.82
C SER A 59 1.81 -15.54 -3.21
N SER A 60 2.49 -15.47 -2.08
CA SER A 60 2.59 -16.59 -1.17
C SER A 60 1.41 -16.45 -0.25
N ASP A 61 0.53 -17.44 -0.36
CA ASP A 61 -0.36 -18.03 0.65
C ASP A 61 -0.66 -17.16 1.87
N ALA A 62 -1.94 -17.05 2.21
CA ALA A 62 -2.47 -16.34 3.36
C ALA A 62 -1.47 -16.23 4.53
N PRO A 63 -1.28 -15.03 5.10
CA PRO A 63 -0.17 -14.75 5.99
C PRO A 63 -0.03 -15.83 7.05
N ALA A 64 1.17 -16.42 7.10
CA ALA A 64 1.53 -17.43 8.07
C ALA A 64 1.50 -16.81 9.48
N GLU A 65 0.33 -16.84 10.13
CA GLU A 65 0.10 -16.61 11.56
C GLU A 65 1.00 -15.54 12.21
N THR A 66 1.24 -14.42 11.53
CA THR A 66 2.05 -13.33 12.07
C THR A 66 1.16 -12.38 12.83
N GLU A 67 1.44 -12.14 14.10
CA GLU A 67 0.74 -11.17 14.96
C GLU A 67 0.77 -9.74 14.38
N GLU A 68 1.65 -9.47 13.41
CA GLU A 68 1.78 -8.20 12.74
C GLU A 68 0.96 -8.18 11.42
N ALA A 69 -0.13 -7.41 11.44
CA ALA A 69 -0.98 -7.16 10.27
C ALA A 69 -0.99 -5.67 9.90
N VAL A 70 -1.02 -5.40 8.59
CA VAL A 70 -1.15 -4.07 8.01
C VAL A 70 -2.33 -4.01 7.06
N GLU A 71 -3.11 -2.93 7.16
CA GLU A 71 -4.18 -2.58 6.23
C GLU A 71 -3.73 -1.43 5.34
N ILE A 72 -3.80 -1.60 4.02
CA ILE A 72 -3.34 -0.63 3.03
C ILE A 72 -4.52 -0.28 2.15
N HIS A 73 -5.02 0.94 2.29
CA HIS A 73 -6.03 1.53 1.44
C HIS A 73 -5.37 2.55 0.52
N ALA A 74 -5.26 2.22 -0.76
CA ALA A 74 -4.68 3.07 -1.79
C ALA A 74 -5.74 3.42 -2.83
N ARG A 75 -6.07 4.70 -2.95
CA ARG A 75 -7.10 5.17 -3.90
C ARG A 75 -6.50 6.23 -4.82
N THR A 76 -6.57 6.00 -6.13
CA THR A 76 -6.17 7.00 -7.14
C THR A 76 -7.24 7.18 -8.20
N ARG A 77 -7.47 8.43 -8.65
CA ARG A 77 -8.30 8.65 -9.84
C ARG A 77 -7.50 8.44 -11.12
N TYR A 78 -6.32 9.03 -11.23
CA TYR A 78 -5.45 8.88 -12.40
C TYR A 78 -4.02 8.56 -11.98
N GLY A 79 -3.55 7.36 -12.30
CA GLY A 79 -2.17 6.94 -12.02
C GLY A 79 -2.03 5.47 -11.66
N SER A 80 -0.83 5.06 -11.26
CA SER A 80 -0.54 3.66 -10.96
C SER A 80 -0.40 3.43 -9.46
N ILE A 81 -0.86 2.28 -8.97
CA ILE A 81 -0.65 1.86 -7.59
C ILE A 81 0.32 0.69 -7.62
N ASP A 82 1.50 0.87 -7.05
CA ASP A 82 2.53 -0.16 -6.94
C ASP A 82 2.67 -0.57 -5.47
N VAL A 83 2.51 -1.86 -5.19
CA VAL A 83 2.68 -2.42 -3.85
C VAL A 83 3.82 -3.41 -3.91
N LEU A 84 4.82 -3.22 -3.07
CA LEU A 84 6.04 -4.03 -3.04
C LEU A 84 6.41 -4.45 -1.61
N ARG A 85 7.20 -5.52 -1.50
CA ARG A 85 7.87 -5.84 -0.24
C ARG A 85 9.02 -4.85 -0.01
N ALA A 86 8.98 -4.15 1.11
CA ALA A 86 10.13 -3.40 1.61
C ALA A 86 11.22 -4.40 1.98
N ARG A 87 12.42 -4.24 1.43
CA ARG A 87 13.59 -4.98 1.87
C ARG A 87 14.29 -4.12 2.95
N PRO A 88 14.68 -4.72 4.08
CA PRO A 88 15.46 -4.04 5.10
C PRO A 88 16.85 -3.62 4.58
#